data_AF-A0A1H6F7R3-F1
#
_entry.id   AF-A0A1H6F7R3-F1
#
_cell.length_a   1.000
_cell.length_b   1.000
_cell.length_c   1.000
_cell.angle_alpha   90.00
_cell.angle_beta   90.00
_cell.angle_gamma   90.00
#
_symmetry.space_group_name_H-M   'P 1'
#
loop_
_entity.id
_entity.type
_entity.pdbx_description
1 polymer ?
#
loop_
_entity_poly.entity_id
_entity_poly.type
_entity_poly.pdbx_seq_one_letter_code
_entity_poly.pdbx_strand_id
1 'polypeptide(L)'
;MQNFAFPYFSRDIAEFWRRWHISLSTWFRDYLYIPLGGSKGGILMKIRNTFIIFIVSGFWHGANWTFIVWGALNAIYFLPLLLSGKNRQNLGIVAEGKFLPNLRELLSMGITFSLTVLAWVFFRADSIGHAISYLSEIFSSSLFTLPAVFPKTTILLVFIFLILEWLGRGQQYAIAQLGVKWKRPLRWTLYYGLVIAILYFSGNQQEFIYFQF
;
A
#
# COMPACT_ATOMS: atom_id res chain seq x y z
N MET A 1 1.74 -15.06 10.53
CA MET A 1 0.97 -14.42 9.44
C MET A 1 1.66 -13.10 9.10
N GLN A 2 1.87 -12.80 7.81
CA GLN A 2 2.44 -11.53 7.37
C GLN A 2 1.31 -10.50 7.20
N ASN A 3 1.51 -9.26 7.66
CA ASN A 3 0.49 -8.22 7.52
C ASN A 3 0.61 -7.43 6.20
N PHE A 4 1.81 -7.34 5.63
CA PHE A 4 2.08 -6.63 4.38
C PHE A 4 2.95 -7.49 3.46
N ALA A 5 2.43 -7.87 2.28
CA ALA A 5 3.10 -8.75 1.32
C ALA A 5 3.42 -8.02 0.01
N PHE A 6 4.38 -7.09 0.06
CA PHE A 6 4.80 -6.25 -1.08
C PHE A 6 3.61 -5.60 -1.84
N PRO A 7 2.75 -4.86 -1.12
CA PRO A 7 1.47 -4.37 -1.66
C PRO A 7 1.66 -3.40 -2.83
N TYR A 8 2.73 -2.60 -2.84
CA TYR A 8 2.97 -1.63 -3.92
C TYR A 8 3.41 -2.25 -5.25
N PHE A 9 3.68 -3.56 -5.29
CA PHE A 9 3.90 -4.30 -6.54
C PHE A 9 2.63 -4.98 -7.06
N SER A 10 1.46 -4.59 -6.57
CA SER A 10 0.17 -5.12 -7.02
C SER A 10 -0.21 -4.57 -8.39
N ARG A 11 -0.72 -5.44 -9.25
CA ARG A 11 -1.14 -5.16 -10.64
C ARG A 11 -2.61 -4.71 -10.72
N ASP A 12 -3.37 -4.90 -9.65
CA ASP A 12 -4.73 -4.39 -9.53
C ASP A 12 -5.09 -4.11 -8.06
N ILE A 13 -6.17 -3.36 -7.85
CA ILE A 13 -6.63 -2.94 -6.51
C ILE A 13 -7.07 -4.13 -5.64
N ALA A 14 -7.58 -5.21 -6.25
CA ALA A 14 -7.93 -6.40 -5.48
C ALA A 14 -6.68 -7.12 -4.96
N GLU A 15 -5.61 -7.17 -5.77
CA GLU A 15 -4.30 -7.68 -5.37
C GLU A 15 -3.68 -6.81 -4.27
N PHE A 16 -3.80 -5.48 -4.37
CA PHE A 16 -3.34 -4.55 -3.33
C PHE A 16 -3.99 -4.87 -1.98
N TRP A 17 -5.32 -4.95 -1.92
CA TRP A 17 -6.05 -5.23 -0.67
C TRP A 17 -5.86 -6.66 -0.13
N ARG A 18 -5.40 -7.61 -0.96
CA ARG A 18 -4.96 -8.93 -0.48
C ARG A 18 -3.56 -8.91 0.14
N ARG A 19 -2.77 -7.87 -0.13
CA ARG A 19 -1.37 -7.73 0.28
C ARG A 19 -1.15 -6.64 1.31
N TRP A 20 -2.11 -5.73 1.49
CA TRP A 20 -2.06 -4.63 2.45
C TRP A 20 -2.88 -4.96 3.69
N HIS A 21 -2.31 -4.76 4.88
CA HIS A 21 -2.95 -4.97 6.18
C HIS A 21 -3.80 -6.26 6.26
N ILE A 22 -3.18 -7.38 5.87
CA ILE A 22 -3.83 -8.68 5.66
C ILE A 22 -4.67 -9.13 6.84
N SER A 23 -4.24 -8.87 8.09
CA SER A 23 -5.02 -9.24 9.27
C SER A 23 -6.36 -8.50 9.33
N LEU A 24 -6.36 -7.20 9.09
CA LEU A 24 -7.55 -6.34 9.11
C LEU A 24 -8.45 -6.63 7.91
N SER A 25 -7.88 -6.74 6.71
CA SER A 25 -8.66 -7.08 5.52
C SER A 25 -9.30 -8.47 5.64
N THR A 26 -8.62 -9.43 6.29
CA THR A 26 -9.17 -10.75 6.61
C THR A 26 -10.29 -10.65 7.64
N TRP A 27 -10.12 -9.83 8.68
CA TRP A 27 -11.16 -9.61 9.69
C TRP A 27 -12.43 -9.00 9.06
N PHE A 28 -12.30 -7.95 8.25
CA PHE A 28 -13.45 -7.37 7.53
C PHE A 28 -14.09 -8.36 6.57
N ARG A 29 -13.31 -9.22 5.91
CA ARG A 29 -13.86 -10.26 5.05
C ARG A 29 -14.69 -11.26 5.86
N ASP A 30 -14.14 -11.78 6.95
CA ASP A 30 -14.72 -12.92 7.66
C ASP A 30 -15.86 -12.50 8.60
N TYR A 31 -15.78 -11.31 9.19
CA TYR A 31 -16.74 -10.82 10.19
C TYR A 31 -17.72 -9.76 9.68
N LEU A 32 -17.52 -9.20 8.49
CA LEU A 32 -18.44 -8.23 7.90
C LEU A 32 -18.90 -8.64 6.49
N TYR A 33 -17.97 -8.87 5.57
CA TYR A 33 -18.31 -9.17 4.18
C TYR A 33 -19.11 -10.48 4.03
N ILE A 34 -18.60 -11.59 4.58
CA ILE A 34 -19.23 -12.92 4.47
C ILE A 34 -20.61 -12.93 5.17
N PRO A 35 -20.77 -12.41 6.41
CA PRO A 35 -22.08 -12.29 7.05
C PRO A 35 -23.10 -11.47 6.25
N LEU A 36 -22.68 -10.45 5.50
CA LEU A 36 -23.56 -9.67 4.60
C LEU A 36 -23.97 -10.42 3.31
N GLY A 37 -23.60 -11.70 3.17
CA GLY A 37 -23.82 -12.53 1.99
C GLY A 37 -22.60 -12.64 1.08
N GLY A 38 -21.50 -11.95 1.39
CA GLY A 38 -20.24 -11.99 0.65
C GLY A 38 -20.41 -11.72 -0.84
N SER A 39 -19.87 -12.63 -1.65
CA SER A 39 -20.02 -12.61 -3.11
C SER A 39 -21.18 -13.48 -3.62
N LYS A 40 -22.13 -13.87 -2.77
CA LYS A 40 -23.36 -14.58 -3.19
C LYS A 40 -24.43 -13.55 -3.60
N GLY A 41 -25.39 -13.99 -4.42
CA GLY A 41 -26.49 -13.16 -4.90
C GLY A 41 -26.15 -12.29 -6.12
N GLY A 42 -27.04 -11.34 -6.42
CA GLY A 42 -26.97 -10.46 -7.59
C GLY A 42 -25.87 -9.41 -7.52
N ILE A 43 -25.58 -8.77 -8.65
CA ILE A 43 -24.49 -7.79 -8.76
C ILE A 43 -24.65 -6.60 -7.81
N LEU A 44 -25.86 -6.07 -7.64
CA LEU A 44 -26.17 -4.98 -6.72
C LEU A 44 -25.82 -5.32 -5.26
N MET A 45 -26.05 -6.57 -4.85
CA MET A 45 -25.72 -7.03 -3.50
C MET A 45 -24.19 -7.05 -3.28
N LYS A 46 -23.44 -7.50 -4.29
CA LYS A 46 -21.97 -7.49 -4.26
C LYS A 46 -21.41 -6.06 -4.20
N ILE A 47 -21.99 -5.14 -4.96
CA ILE A 47 -21.63 -3.72 -4.94
C ILE A 47 -21.90 -3.14 -3.56
N ARG A 48 -23.13 -3.27 -3.05
CA ARG A 48 -23.52 -2.82 -1.71
C ARG A 48 -22.56 -3.35 -0.64
N ASN A 49 -22.31 -4.66 -0.64
CA ASN A 49 -21.43 -5.29 0.34
C ASN A 49 -20.00 -4.74 0.27
N THR A 50 -19.49 -4.44 -0.94
CA THR A 50 -18.16 -3.85 -1.15
C THR A 50 -18.09 -2.40 -0.62
N PHE A 51 -19.11 -1.59 -0.86
CA PHE A 51 -19.17 -0.23 -0.29
C PHE A 51 -19.23 -0.27 1.23
N ILE A 52 -20.06 -1.15 1.81
CA ILE A 52 -20.18 -1.28 3.26
C ILE A 52 -18.83 -1.61 3.89
N ILE A 53 -18.10 -2.61 3.38
CA ILE A 53 -16.81 -2.99 3.99
C ILE A 53 -15.78 -1.87 3.94
N PHE A 54 -15.66 -1.13 2.84
CA PHE A 54 -14.67 -0.06 2.74
C PHE A 54 -15.06 1.19 3.53
N ILE A 55 -16.35 1.55 3.57
CA ILE A 55 -16.81 2.68 4.37
C ILE A 55 -16.68 2.38 5.87
N VAL A 56 -17.08 1.17 6.31
CA VAL A 56 -16.90 0.75 7.72
C VAL A 56 -15.41 0.65 8.05
N SER A 57 -14.56 0.22 7.11
CA SER A 57 -13.11 0.30 7.28
C SER A 57 -12.62 1.73 7.45
N GLY A 58 -13.17 2.69 6.72
CA GLY A 58 -12.88 4.12 6.92
C GLY A 58 -13.25 4.57 8.34
N PHE A 59 -14.47 4.28 8.78
CA PHE A 59 -14.92 4.59 10.15
C PHE A 59 -14.06 3.96 11.24
N TRP A 60 -13.54 2.75 11.01
CA TRP A 60 -12.62 2.09 11.94
C TRP A 60 -11.32 2.89 12.15
N HIS A 61 -10.87 3.65 11.14
CA HIS A 61 -9.66 4.47 11.24
C HIS A 61 -9.89 5.85 11.88
N GLY A 62 -11.11 6.39 11.84
CA GLY A 62 -11.45 7.63 12.53
C GLY A 62 -12.81 8.21 12.12
N ALA A 63 -13.25 9.24 12.85
CA ALA A 63 -14.55 9.89 12.64
C ALA A 63 -14.54 11.03 11.61
N ASN A 64 -13.37 11.37 11.06
CA ASN A 64 -13.26 12.43 10.04
C ASN A 64 -13.87 11.98 8.71
N TRP A 65 -14.56 12.90 8.03
CA TRP A 65 -15.15 12.69 6.70
C TRP A 65 -14.12 12.23 5.65
N THR A 66 -12.85 12.61 5.83
CA THR A 66 -11.77 12.18 4.94
C THR A 66 -11.62 10.65 4.88
N PHE A 67 -11.86 9.93 5.98
CA PHE A 67 -11.83 8.47 6.02
C PHE A 67 -13.00 7.83 5.27
N ILE A 68 -14.18 8.47 5.29
CA ILE A 68 -15.35 8.02 4.52
C ILE A 68 -15.08 8.18 3.02
N VAL A 69 -14.50 9.32 2.61
CA VAL A 69 -14.11 9.55 1.21
C VAL A 69 -13.06 8.53 0.78
N TRP A 70 -12.05 8.26 1.61
CA TRP A 70 -11.06 7.22 1.37
C TRP A 70 -11.69 5.83 1.17
N GLY A 71 -12.65 5.46 2.02
CA GLY A 71 -13.38 4.20 1.90
C GLY A 71 -14.20 4.13 0.61
N ALA A 72 -14.94 5.19 0.30
CA ALA A 72 -15.73 5.29 -0.93
C ALA A 72 -14.85 5.19 -2.19
N LEU A 73 -13.70 5.88 -2.22
CA LEU A 73 -12.75 5.80 -3.33
C LEU A 73 -12.25 4.38 -3.56
N ASN A 74 -11.85 3.67 -2.49
CA ASN A 74 -11.40 2.29 -2.61
C ASN A 74 -12.50 1.34 -3.08
N ALA A 75 -13.75 1.53 -2.64
CA ALA A 75 -14.90 0.78 -3.16
C ALA A 75 -15.11 1.02 -4.66
N ILE A 76 -15.01 2.28 -5.11
CA ILE A 76 -15.10 2.66 -6.53
C ILE A 76 -13.97 2.02 -7.34
N TYR A 77 -12.73 2.07 -6.84
CA TYR A 77 -11.58 1.48 -7.52
C TYR A 77 -11.66 -0.05 -7.63
N PHE A 78 -12.33 -0.71 -6.67
CA PHE A 78 -12.56 -2.15 -6.71
C PHE A 78 -13.67 -2.55 -7.71
N LEU A 79 -14.61 -1.65 -7.99
CA LEU A 79 -15.83 -1.95 -8.74
C LEU A 79 -15.60 -2.54 -10.15
N PRO A 80 -14.69 -2.01 -11.00
CA PRO A 80 -14.43 -2.58 -12.32
C PRO A 80 -13.98 -4.05 -12.26
N LEU A 81 -13.16 -4.41 -11.27
CA LEU A 81 -12.68 -5.78 -11.06
C LEU A 81 -13.80 -6.71 -10.58
N LEU A 82 -14.69 -6.20 -9.74
CA LEU A 82 -15.87 -6.93 -9.25
C LEU A 82 -16.87 -7.18 -10.38
N LEU A 83 -17.19 -6.16 -11.18
CA LEU A 83 -18.13 -6.25 -12.29
C LEU A 83 -17.62 -7.18 -13.41
N SER A 84 -16.32 -7.14 -13.69
CA SER A 84 -15.69 -8.00 -14.71
C SER A 84 -15.36 -9.41 -14.22
N GLY A 85 -15.56 -9.72 -12.93
CA GLY A 85 -15.19 -11.01 -12.34
C GLY A 85 -13.67 -11.27 -12.31
N LYS A 86 -12.86 -10.22 -12.48
CA LYS A 86 -11.39 -10.30 -12.60
C LYS A 86 -10.65 -10.10 -11.27
N ASN A 87 -11.37 -9.96 -10.16
CA ASN A 87 -10.80 -9.70 -8.85
C ASN A 87 -9.86 -10.79 -8.30
N ARG A 88 -9.71 -11.94 -8.97
CA ARG A 88 -8.78 -13.04 -8.62
C ARG A 88 -7.80 -13.41 -9.74
N GLN A 89 -7.56 -12.52 -10.71
CA GLN A 89 -6.60 -12.82 -11.79
C GLN A 89 -5.15 -12.78 -11.33
N ASN A 90 -4.80 -11.83 -10.46
CA ASN A 90 -3.43 -11.66 -9.97
C ASN A 90 -3.29 -12.24 -8.55
N LEU A 91 -3.04 -13.56 -8.47
CA LEU A 91 -2.81 -14.29 -7.22
C LEU A 91 -1.34 -14.67 -7.01
N GLY A 92 -0.59 -14.88 -8.10
CA GLY A 92 0.83 -15.23 -8.05
C GLY A 92 1.74 -14.03 -7.81
N ILE A 93 3.05 -14.28 -7.86
CA ILE A 93 4.07 -13.24 -7.72
C ILE A 93 4.13 -12.42 -9.02
N VAL A 94 4.40 -11.12 -8.91
CA VAL A 94 4.61 -10.26 -10.09
C VAL A 94 5.97 -10.57 -10.73
N ALA A 95 6.02 -10.60 -12.06
CA ALA A 95 7.22 -10.99 -12.81
C ALA A 95 7.78 -12.34 -12.35
N GLU A 96 6.90 -13.33 -12.15
CA GLU A 96 7.30 -14.67 -11.70
C GLU A 96 8.26 -15.32 -12.69
N GLY A 97 9.36 -15.88 -12.17
CA GLY A 97 10.42 -16.47 -12.98
C GLY A 97 11.26 -15.46 -13.79
N LYS A 98 11.03 -14.16 -13.64
CA LYS A 98 11.74 -13.09 -14.38
C LYS A 98 12.37 -12.08 -13.42
N PHE A 99 13.39 -11.37 -13.89
CA PHE A 99 14.00 -10.30 -13.07
C PHE A 99 13.17 -9.01 -13.11
N LEU A 100 12.58 -8.68 -14.26
CA LEU A 100 11.81 -7.46 -14.50
C LEU A 100 10.37 -7.76 -14.92
N PRO A 101 9.41 -6.87 -14.61
CA PRO A 101 8.04 -6.98 -15.07
C PRO A 101 7.99 -6.71 -16.58
N ASN A 102 7.01 -7.31 -17.25
CA ASN A 102 6.71 -6.90 -18.62
C ASN A 102 5.98 -5.54 -18.63
N LEU A 103 5.88 -4.90 -19.80
CA LEU A 103 5.27 -3.57 -19.92
C LEU A 103 3.83 -3.52 -19.38
N ARG A 104 3.03 -4.57 -19.60
CA ARG A 104 1.65 -4.63 -19.08
C ARG A 104 1.64 -4.68 -17.56
N GLU A 105 2.47 -5.51 -16.94
CA GLU A 105 2.61 -5.56 -15.48
C GLU A 105 3.09 -4.22 -14.92
N LEU A 106 4.06 -3.57 -15.57
CA LEU A 106 4.58 -2.27 -15.16
C LEU A 106 3.48 -1.19 -15.18
N LEU A 107 2.71 -1.12 -16.26
CA LEU A 107 1.58 -0.19 -16.37
C LEU A 107 0.50 -0.48 -15.34
N SER A 108 0.15 -1.76 -15.14
CA SER A 108 -0.81 -2.19 -14.13
C SER A 108 -0.37 -1.85 -12.71
N MET A 109 0.91 -2.02 -12.38
CA MET A 109 1.48 -1.60 -11.10
C MET A 109 1.45 -0.08 -10.95
N GLY A 110 1.86 0.66 -11.99
CA GLY A 110 1.82 2.12 -12.00
C GLY A 110 0.42 2.66 -11.73
N ILE A 111 -0.60 2.15 -12.43
CA ILE A 111 -2.00 2.53 -12.23
C ILE A 111 -2.46 2.21 -10.80
N THR A 112 -2.20 0.99 -10.32
CA THR A 112 -2.63 0.56 -8.98
C THR A 112 -1.96 1.40 -7.89
N PHE A 113 -0.67 1.68 -8.04
CA PHE A 113 0.09 2.54 -7.15
C PHE A 113 -0.47 3.97 -7.15
N SER A 114 -0.70 4.57 -8.31
CA SER A 114 -1.27 5.91 -8.42
C SER A 114 -2.64 6.02 -7.77
N LEU A 115 -3.56 5.08 -8.06
CA LEU A 115 -4.88 5.04 -7.42
C LEU A 115 -4.76 4.95 -5.90
N THR A 116 -3.87 4.08 -5.41
CA THR A 116 -3.62 3.87 -4.00
C THR A 116 -3.09 5.14 -3.32
N VAL A 117 -2.10 5.81 -3.91
CA VAL A 117 -1.52 7.04 -3.35
C VAL A 117 -2.52 8.19 -3.38
N LEU A 118 -3.33 8.31 -4.44
CA LEU A 118 -4.42 9.30 -4.50
C LEU A 118 -5.44 9.08 -3.38
N ALA A 119 -5.79 7.83 -3.08
CA ALA A 119 -6.62 7.54 -1.91
C ALA A 119 -5.91 7.93 -0.61
N TRP A 120 -4.62 7.62 -0.44
CA TRP A 120 -3.86 7.95 0.77
C TRP A 120 -3.80 9.45 1.10
N VAL A 121 -3.95 10.33 0.10
CA VAL A 121 -4.07 11.79 0.35
C VAL A 121 -5.26 12.07 1.28
N PHE A 122 -6.42 11.47 1.03
CA PHE A 122 -7.59 11.63 1.90
C PHE A 122 -7.37 10.97 3.26
N PHE A 123 -6.70 9.83 3.31
CA PHE A 123 -6.42 9.17 4.58
C PHE A 123 -5.52 10.00 5.51
N ARG A 124 -4.59 10.78 4.95
CA ARG A 124 -3.60 11.55 5.73
C ARG A 124 -4.02 12.99 5.99
N ALA A 125 -4.82 13.60 5.11
CA ALA A 125 -5.20 14.99 5.22
C ALA A 125 -6.15 15.26 6.39
N ASP A 126 -5.98 16.41 7.04
CA ASP A 126 -6.78 16.81 8.21
C ASP A 126 -8.22 17.19 7.84
N SER A 127 -8.47 17.53 6.58
CA SER A 127 -9.80 17.84 6.06
C SER A 127 -9.92 17.54 4.58
N ILE A 128 -11.15 17.49 4.07
CA ILE A 128 -11.42 17.33 2.63
C ILE A 128 -10.81 18.51 1.84
N GLY A 129 -10.92 19.73 2.36
CA GLY A 129 -10.31 20.91 1.72
C GLY A 129 -8.79 20.80 1.63
N HIS A 130 -8.14 20.32 2.69
CA HIS A 130 -6.70 20.07 2.70
C HIS A 130 -6.31 18.99 1.68
N ALA A 131 -7.08 17.89 1.59
CA ALA A 131 -6.86 16.85 0.58
C ALA A 131 -6.97 17.38 -0.86
N ILE A 132 -8.00 18.20 -1.15
CA ILE A 132 -8.18 18.81 -2.48
C ILE A 132 -7.02 19.75 -2.80
N SER A 133 -6.55 20.54 -1.85
CA SER A 133 -5.40 21.42 -2.03
C SER A 133 -4.12 20.63 -2.40
N TYR A 134 -3.86 19.51 -1.73
CA TYR A 134 -2.76 18.61 -2.13
C TYR A 134 -2.92 18.10 -3.56
N LEU A 135 -4.12 17.65 -3.93
CA LEU A 135 -4.38 17.13 -5.27
C LEU A 135 -4.25 18.19 -6.36
N SER A 136 -4.66 19.44 -6.08
CA SER A 136 -4.47 20.55 -7.03
C SER A 136 -3.00 20.88 -7.24
N GLU A 137 -2.18 20.76 -6.19
CA GLU A 137 -0.76 21.07 -6.26
C GLU A 137 0.02 20.09 -7.16
N ILE A 138 -0.43 18.83 -7.25
CA ILE A 138 0.16 17.82 -8.14
C ILE A 138 0.15 18.28 -9.62
N PHE A 139 -0.84 19.08 -10.01
CA PHE A 139 -1.01 19.58 -11.37
C PHE A 139 -0.61 21.06 -11.52
N SER A 140 0.03 21.64 -10.50
CA SER A 140 0.48 23.03 -10.55
C SER A 140 1.82 23.16 -11.30
N SER A 141 2.23 24.39 -11.59
CA SER A 141 3.53 24.68 -12.20
C SER A 141 4.71 24.36 -11.28
N SER A 142 4.48 24.10 -9.98
CA SER A 142 5.54 23.71 -9.03
C SER A 142 6.20 22.38 -9.39
N LEU A 143 5.54 21.56 -10.22
CA LEU A 143 6.12 20.33 -10.77
C LEU A 143 7.42 20.60 -11.56
N PHE A 144 7.56 21.79 -12.15
CA PHE A 144 8.72 22.17 -12.95
C PHE A 144 9.74 23.01 -12.18
N THR A 145 9.52 23.23 -10.88
CA THR A 145 10.45 23.96 -10.02
C THR A 145 11.16 23.02 -9.08
N LEU A 146 12.41 23.35 -8.73
CA LEU A 146 13.14 22.60 -7.72
C LEU A 146 12.59 22.98 -6.34
N PRO A 147 12.21 22.00 -5.50
CA PRO A 147 11.72 22.29 -4.16
C PRO A 147 12.86 22.83 -3.30
N ALA A 148 12.55 23.83 -2.46
CA ALA A 148 13.51 24.40 -1.53
C ALA A 148 14.09 23.36 -0.55
N VAL A 149 13.29 22.36 -0.20
CA VAL A 149 13.69 21.21 0.62
C VAL A 149 13.67 19.97 -0.24
N PHE A 150 14.84 19.41 -0.54
CA PHE A 150 14.97 18.17 -1.29
C PHE A 150 15.44 17.03 -0.36
N PRO A 151 14.58 16.06 -0.01
CA PRO A 151 14.88 15.06 1.01
C PRO A 151 15.79 13.93 0.48
N LYS A 152 17.05 14.26 0.17
CA LYS A 152 18.05 13.36 -0.45
C LYS A 152 18.16 12.01 0.28
N THR A 153 18.30 12.05 1.59
CA THR A 153 18.47 10.84 2.42
C THR A 153 17.24 9.95 2.35
N THR A 154 16.04 10.53 2.48
CA THR A 154 14.78 9.77 2.39
C THR A 154 14.61 9.14 1.01
N ILE A 155 14.87 9.88 -0.06
CA ILE A 155 14.79 9.38 -1.44
C ILE A 155 15.76 8.21 -1.62
N LEU A 156 17.01 8.36 -1.18
CA LEU A 156 18.01 7.29 -1.23
C LEU A 156 17.55 6.04 -0.48
N LEU A 157 17.04 6.18 0.74
CA LEU A 157 16.54 5.06 1.54
C LEU A 157 15.34 4.39 0.88
N VAL A 158 14.41 5.17 0.32
CA VAL A 158 13.27 4.63 -0.44
C VAL A 158 13.74 3.82 -1.64
N PHE A 159 14.72 4.31 -2.41
CA PHE A 159 15.29 3.54 -3.53
C PHE A 159 15.95 2.24 -3.06
N ILE A 160 16.72 2.28 -1.97
CA ILE A 160 17.34 1.07 -1.38
C ILE A 160 16.26 0.07 -0.96
N PHE A 161 15.22 0.51 -0.24
CA PHE A 161 14.13 -0.36 0.20
C PHE A 161 13.32 -0.91 -0.96
N LEU A 162 13.03 -0.12 -2.01
CA LEU A 162 12.37 -0.60 -3.21
C LEU A 162 13.18 -1.69 -3.91
N ILE A 163 14.50 -1.55 -4.01
CA ILE A 163 15.37 -2.59 -4.58
C ILE A 163 15.33 -3.85 -3.72
N LEU A 164 15.47 -3.72 -2.40
CA LEU A 164 15.43 -4.86 -1.48
C LEU A 164 14.08 -5.59 -1.54
N GLU A 165 12.98 -4.85 -1.53
CA GLU A 165 11.64 -5.40 -1.68
C GLU A 165 11.46 -6.09 -3.03
N TRP A 166 11.93 -5.47 -4.12
CA TRP A 166 11.81 -6.04 -5.46
C TRP A 166 12.58 -7.37 -5.56
N LEU A 167 13.80 -7.44 -5.05
CA LEU A 167 14.62 -8.66 -5.03
C LEU A 167 14.01 -9.74 -4.11
N GLY A 168 13.40 -9.34 -3.00
CA GLY A 168 12.79 -10.23 -2.02
C GLY A 168 11.33 -10.57 -2.27
N ARG A 169 10.68 -10.04 -3.32
CA ARG A 169 9.22 -10.14 -3.55
C ARG A 169 8.64 -11.56 -3.62
N GLY A 170 9.49 -12.56 -3.91
CA GLY A 170 9.11 -13.97 -3.93
C GLY A 170 9.33 -14.71 -2.61
N GLN A 171 9.79 -14.01 -1.57
CA GLN A 171 10.06 -14.56 -0.24
C GLN A 171 9.02 -14.03 0.76
N GLN A 172 9.00 -14.58 1.97
CA GLN A 172 8.15 -14.06 3.04
C GLN A 172 8.57 -12.65 3.49
N TYR A 173 9.84 -12.29 3.40
CA TYR A 173 10.36 -10.98 3.78
C TYR A 173 11.40 -10.49 2.77
N ALA A 174 11.48 -9.17 2.55
CA ALA A 174 12.40 -8.54 1.59
C ALA A 174 13.85 -9.01 1.76
N ILE A 175 14.28 -9.11 3.03
CA ILE A 175 15.66 -9.46 3.41
C ILE A 175 15.83 -10.95 3.75
N ALA A 176 14.84 -11.81 3.49
CA ALA A 176 14.87 -13.21 3.94
C ALA A 176 16.10 -13.99 3.45
N GLN A 177 16.55 -13.71 2.23
CA GLN A 177 17.73 -14.34 1.62
C GLN A 177 18.98 -13.45 1.67
N LEU A 178 18.88 -12.24 2.24
CA LEU A 178 19.97 -11.28 2.25
C LEU A 178 21.10 -11.78 3.16
N GLY A 179 22.29 -11.94 2.59
CA GLY A 179 23.49 -12.31 3.33
C GLY A 179 23.55 -13.73 3.88
N VAL A 180 22.62 -14.61 3.51
CA VAL A 180 22.61 -16.02 3.94
C VAL A 180 23.86 -16.77 3.48
N LYS A 181 24.34 -16.49 2.26
CA LYS A 181 25.55 -17.10 1.66
C LYS A 181 26.84 -16.32 1.94
N TRP A 182 26.78 -15.21 2.67
CA TRP A 182 27.96 -14.36 2.90
C TRP A 182 28.88 -14.97 3.95
N LYS A 183 30.19 -14.68 3.84
CA LYS A 183 31.14 -14.99 4.90
C LYS A 183 30.75 -14.28 6.20
N ARG A 184 30.98 -14.92 7.35
CA ARG A 184 30.60 -14.40 8.68
C ARG A 184 30.99 -12.93 8.90
N PRO A 185 32.22 -12.46 8.57
CA PRO A 185 32.59 -11.07 8.81
C PRO A 185 31.67 -10.08 8.09
N LEU A 186 31.36 -10.32 6.81
CA LEU A 186 30.53 -9.42 6.01
C LEU A 186 29.09 -9.33 6.55
N ARG A 187 28.55 -10.46 7.01
CA ARG A 187 27.21 -10.52 7.62
C ARG A 187 27.17 -9.74 8.94
N TRP A 188 28.21 -9.83 9.76
CA TRP A 188 28.30 -9.10 11.02
C TRP A 188 28.48 -7.61 10.78
N THR A 189 29.30 -7.21 9.79
CA THR A 189 29.43 -5.82 9.37
C THR A 189 28.08 -5.22 8.97
N LEU A 190 27.25 -5.95 8.21
CA LEU A 190 25.90 -5.50 7.87
C LEU A 190 25.04 -5.30 9.13
N TYR A 191 25.05 -6.25 10.07
CA TYR A 191 24.25 -6.16 11.30
C TYR A 191 24.66 -4.98 12.18
N TYR A 192 25.96 -4.79 12.41
CA TYR A 192 26.45 -3.62 13.14
C TYR A 192 26.13 -2.32 12.41
N GLY A 193 26.26 -2.29 11.08
CA GLY A 193 25.87 -1.14 10.26
C GLY A 193 24.39 -0.78 10.42
N LEU A 194 23.49 -1.77 10.42
CA LEU A 194 22.06 -1.56 10.64
C LEU A 194 21.76 -1.06 12.06
N VAL A 195 22.42 -1.61 13.08
CA VAL A 195 22.26 -1.13 14.46
C VAL A 195 22.71 0.32 14.59
N ILE A 196 23.88 0.67 14.04
CA ILE A 196 24.39 2.04 14.03
C ILE A 196 23.42 2.97 13.29
N ALA A 197 22.89 2.54 12.13
CA ALA A 197 21.91 3.32 11.39
C ALA A 197 20.63 3.55 12.22
N ILE A 198 20.10 2.52 12.89
CA ILE A 198 18.92 2.66 13.76
C ILE A 198 19.17 3.67 14.88
N LEU A 199 20.34 3.62 15.53
CA LEU A 199 20.71 4.57 16.59
C LEU A 199 20.93 5.99 16.04
N TYR A 200 21.52 6.12 14.86
CA TYR A 200 21.73 7.42 14.22
C TYR A 200 20.41 8.07 13.81
N PHE A 201 19.44 7.27 13.36
CA PHE A 201 18.10 7.73 12.94
C PHE A 201 17.04 7.63 14.04
N SER A 202 17.40 7.34 15.30
CA SER A 202 16.46 7.37 16.43
C SER A 202 16.15 8.83 16.78
N GLY A 203 15.29 9.47 16.00
CA GLY A 203 14.81 10.83 16.24
C GLY A 203 13.96 10.93 17.52
N ASN A 204 13.28 12.07 17.69
CA ASN A 204 12.38 12.30 18.80
C ASN A 204 11.20 11.32 18.79
N GLN A 205 10.66 11.01 19.98
CA GLN A 205 9.42 10.24 20.10
C GLN A 205 8.31 10.93 19.31
N GLN A 206 7.83 10.27 18.26
CA GLN A 206 6.60 10.65 17.57
C GLN A 206 5.46 9.81 18.12
N GLU A 207 4.32 10.46 18.37
CA GLU A 207 3.10 9.73 18.67
C GLU A 207 2.77 8.77 17.54
N PHE A 208 2.27 7.59 17.90
CA PHE A 208 1.86 6.61 16.91
C PHE A 208 0.76 7.22 16.03
N ILE A 209 0.79 6.96 14.72
CA ILE A 209 -0.14 7.54 13.72
C ILE A 209 -1.62 7.42 14.12
N TYR A 210 -1.99 6.42 14.93
CA TYR A 210 -3.35 6.24 15.46
C TYR A 210 -3.72 7.13 16.67
N PHE A 211 -2.91 8.13 17.01
CA PHE A 211 -3.25 9.09 18.06
C PHE A 211 -3.22 10.54 17.57
N GLN A 212 -2.94 10.77 16.28
CA GLN A 212 -2.80 12.10 15.70
C GLN A 212 -4.09 12.61 15.01
N PHE A 213 -5.28 12.27 15.53
CA PHE A 213 -6.56 12.72 14.98
C PHE A 213 -7.28 13.72 15.90
#